data_AF-A0A7K3EK69-F1
#
_entry.id   AF-A0A7K3EK69-F1
#
_cell.length_a   1.000
_cell.length_b   1.000
_cell.length_c   1.000
_cell.angle_alpha   90.00
_cell.angle_beta   90.00
_cell.angle_gamma   90.00
#
_symmetry.space_group_name_H-M   'P 1'
#
loop_
_entity.id
_entity.type
_entity.pdbx_description
1 polymer ?
#
loop_
_entity_poly.entity_id
_entity_poly.type
_entity_poly.pdbx_seq_one_letter_code
_entity_poly.pdbx_strand_id
1 'polypeptide(L)'
;MAERLVVDGDELGRFMKSLRRSSASLNGVRKALSDATIVGLGTDDLDSACESFQEDWKYGSEEIGKQTEDLAEIIGKSRDSYLEVDKALEEAVRASRAGKGGGAK
;
A
#
# COMPACT_ATOMS: atom_id res chain seq x y z
N MET A 1 -8.45 -23.89 -11.09
CA MET A 1 -9.14 -22.83 -10.31
C MET A 1 -8.28 -22.33 -9.15
N ALA A 2 -7.43 -23.16 -8.52
CA ALA A 2 -6.51 -22.73 -7.45
C ALA A 2 -5.43 -21.73 -7.90
N GLU A 3 -4.80 -21.91 -9.07
CA GLU A 3 -3.73 -21.00 -9.56
C GLU A 3 -4.20 -19.58 -9.89
N ARG A 4 -5.50 -19.34 -10.03
CA ARG A 4 -6.07 -18.01 -10.36
C ARG A 4 -6.59 -17.27 -9.11
N LEU A 5 -6.62 -17.93 -7.95
CA LEU A 5 -7.08 -17.39 -6.67
C LEU A 5 -5.95 -17.27 -5.63
N VAL A 6 -4.79 -17.88 -5.89
CA VAL A 6 -3.56 -17.54 -5.18
C VAL A 6 -3.15 -16.14 -5.66
N VAL A 7 -3.71 -15.14 -5.01
CA VAL A 7 -3.06 -13.85 -4.91
C VAL A 7 -1.71 -14.15 -4.27
N ASP A 8 -0.63 -14.01 -5.02
CA ASP A 8 0.72 -14.26 -4.49
C ASP A 8 0.95 -13.23 -3.37
N GLY A 9 0.75 -13.69 -2.13
CA GLY A 9 0.87 -12.85 -0.94
C GLY A 9 2.27 -12.23 -0.84
N ASP A 10 3.27 -12.87 -1.45
CA ASP A 10 4.62 -12.35 -1.54
C ASP A 10 4.73 -11.23 -2.58
N GLU A 11 4.05 -11.32 -3.73
CA GLU A 11 3.98 -10.23 -4.71
C GLU A 11 3.23 -9.02 -4.14
N LEU A 12 2.10 -9.23 -3.46
CA LEU A 12 1.42 -8.15 -2.75
C LEU A 12 2.31 -7.54 -1.67
N GLY A 13 3.00 -8.37 -0.88
CA GLY A 13 3.97 -7.89 0.11
C GLY A 13 5.10 -7.05 -0.50
N ARG A 14 5.62 -7.45 -1.66
CA ARG A 14 6.63 -6.69 -2.42
C ARG A 14 6.07 -5.39 -2.96
N PHE A 15 4.87 -5.40 -3.53
CA PHE A 15 4.19 -4.21 -4.05
C PHE A 15 3.98 -3.18 -2.93
N MET A 16 3.49 -3.63 -1.79
CA MET A 16 3.32 -2.82 -0.57
C MET A 16 4.63 -2.18 -0.10
N LYS A 17 5.72 -2.95 -0.10
CA LYS A 17 7.05 -2.45 0.28
C LYS A 17 7.55 -1.38 -0.69
N SER A 18 7.33 -1.56 -1.98
CA SER A 18 7.67 -0.57 -3.01
C SER A 18 6.86 0.72 -2.86
N LEU A 19 5.55 0.60 -2.61
CA LEU A 19 4.66 1.75 -2.38
C LEU A 19 5.14 2.60 -1.17
N ARG A 20 5.45 1.94 -0.05
CA ARG A 20 6.01 2.60 1.14
C ARG A 20 7.32 3.31 0.87
N ARG A 21 8.20 2.71 0.04
CA ARG A 21 9.48 3.32 -0.35
C ARG A 21 9.27 4.55 -1.22
N SER A 22 8.32 4.52 -2.15
CA SER A 22 7.95 5.67 -2.99
C SER A 22 7.41 6.82 -2.13
N SER A 23 6.51 6.54 -1.18
CA SER A 23 6.00 7.54 -0.22
C SER A 23 7.14 8.15 0.61
N ALA A 24 8.06 7.33 1.12
CA ALA A 24 9.24 7.83 1.84
C ALA A 24 10.14 8.72 0.97
N SER A 25 10.31 8.37 -0.31
CA SER A 25 11.09 9.16 -1.27
C SER A 25 10.44 10.52 -1.55
N LEU A 26 9.11 10.56 -1.75
CA LEU A 26 8.36 11.80 -1.96
C LEU A 26 8.47 12.74 -0.75
N ASN A 27 8.35 12.18 0.46
CA ASN A 27 8.57 12.92 1.70
C ASN A 27 10.01 13.44 1.84
N GLY A 28 11.00 12.66 1.40
CA GLY A 28 12.41 13.06 1.37
C GLY A 28 12.65 14.25 0.44
N VAL A 29 12.12 14.20 -0.78
CA VAL A 29 12.19 15.31 -1.75
C VAL A 29 11.48 16.55 -1.20
N ARG A 30 10.30 16.39 -0.60
CA ARG A 30 9.59 17.50 0.06
C ARG A 30 10.46 18.18 1.10
N LYS A 31 11.08 17.41 1.99
CA LYS A 31 11.95 17.95 3.04
C LYS A 31 13.15 18.69 2.45
N ALA A 32 13.78 18.15 1.41
CA ALA A 32 14.87 18.82 0.72
C ALA A 32 14.44 20.14 0.08
N LEU A 33 13.22 20.21 -0.48
CA LEU A 33 12.67 21.44 -1.06
C LEU A 33 12.34 22.49 0.03
N SER A 34 11.82 22.08 1.18
CA SER A 34 11.56 22.97 2.32
C SER A 34 12.83 23.47 3.01
N ASP A 35 13.89 22.65 3.04
CA ASP A 35 15.19 23.06 3.58
C ASP A 35 15.92 24.01 2.62
N ALA A 36 15.62 23.92 1.32
CA ALA A 36 16.13 24.82 0.31
C ALA A 36 15.45 26.20 0.32
N THR A 37 14.50 26.46 1.23
CA THR A 37 13.66 27.67 1.17
C THR A 37 14.47 28.93 1.02
N ILE A 38 14.02 29.60 -0.02
CA ILE A 38 14.58 30.63 -0.84
C ILE A 38 14.27 31.95 -0.14
N VAL A 39 15.24 32.44 0.63
CA VAL A 39 15.24 33.84 1.03
C VAL A 39 16.41 34.46 0.28
N GLY A 40 16.11 35.32 -0.71
CA GLY A 40 17.12 36.06 -1.45
C GLY A 40 17.46 35.52 -2.85
N LEU A 41 16.53 34.89 -3.58
CA LEU A 41 16.76 34.59 -5.01
C LEU A 41 16.64 35.83 -5.92
N GLY A 42 16.27 36.99 -5.35
CA GLY A 42 16.56 38.31 -5.93
C GLY A 42 15.38 39.05 -6.55
N THR A 43 14.16 38.50 -6.52
CA THR A 43 12.92 39.15 -6.95
C THR A 43 11.70 38.56 -6.24
N ASP A 44 10.79 39.40 -5.76
CA ASP A 44 9.58 39.01 -5.01
C ASP A 44 8.71 37.98 -5.78
N ASP A 45 8.65 38.09 -7.12
CA ASP A 45 7.88 37.16 -7.96
C ASP A 45 8.45 35.73 -7.95
N LEU A 46 9.78 35.59 -7.93
CA LEU A 46 10.45 34.29 -7.90
C LEU A 46 10.27 33.62 -6.53
N ASP A 47 10.39 34.40 -5.47
CA ASP A 47 10.17 33.92 -4.11
C ASP A 47 8.71 33.44 -3.94
N SER A 48 7.73 34.20 -4.44
CA SER A 48 6.31 33.83 -4.43
C SER A 48 5.98 32.58 -5.26
N ALA A 49 6.58 32.45 -6.45
CA ALA A 49 6.42 31.26 -7.29
C ALA A 49 7.01 30.01 -6.61
N CYS A 50 8.14 30.16 -5.92
CA CYS A 50 8.75 29.07 -5.15
C CYS A 50 7.93 28.67 -3.93
N GLU A 51 7.35 29.63 -3.19
CA GLU A 51 6.42 29.33 -2.09
C GLU A 51 5.20 28.55 -2.60
N SER A 52 4.56 29.03 -3.68
CA SER A 52 3.40 28.37 -4.28
C SER A 52 3.73 26.93 -4.73
N PHE A 53 4.88 26.75 -5.39
CA PHE A 53 5.35 25.43 -5.78
C PHE A 53 5.57 24.51 -4.57
N GLN A 54 6.17 25.02 -3.50
CA GLN A 54 6.39 24.24 -2.28
C GLN A 54 5.07 23.80 -1.62
N GLU A 55 4.06 24.68 -1.58
CA GLU A 55 2.74 24.36 -1.05
C GLU A 55 2.02 23.29 -1.89
N ASP A 56 1.96 23.48 -3.21
CA ASP A 56 1.35 22.53 -4.14
C ASP A 56 2.05 21.17 -4.08
N TRP A 57 3.39 21.17 -4.06
CA TRP A 57 4.18 19.96 -3.95
C TRP A 57 3.95 19.23 -2.62
N LYS A 58 3.88 19.99 -1.51
CA LYS A 58 3.55 19.44 -0.19
C LYS A 58 2.18 18.75 -0.23
N TYR A 59 1.15 19.44 -0.69
CA TYR A 59 -0.20 18.89 -0.78
C TYR A 59 -0.24 17.62 -1.65
N GLY A 60 0.33 17.68 -2.86
CA GLY A 60 0.38 16.53 -3.76
C GLY A 60 1.11 15.33 -3.15
N SER A 61 2.24 15.56 -2.47
CA SER A 61 3.00 14.49 -1.81
C SER A 61 2.23 13.83 -0.66
N GLU A 62 1.47 14.63 0.12
CA GLU A 62 0.64 14.14 1.22
C GLU A 62 -0.54 13.32 0.70
N GLU A 63 -1.21 13.77 -0.36
CA GLU A 63 -2.33 13.05 -0.98
C GLU A 63 -1.88 11.72 -1.61
N ILE A 64 -0.74 11.70 -2.31
CA ILE A 64 -0.16 10.46 -2.84
C ILE A 64 0.17 9.49 -1.69
N GLY A 65 0.69 10.01 -0.57
CA GLY A 65 0.98 9.23 0.63
C GLY A 65 -0.27 8.58 1.22
N LYS A 66 -1.36 9.33 1.37
CA LYS A 66 -2.65 8.82 1.88
C LYS A 66 -3.24 7.76 0.96
N GLN A 67 -3.35 8.04 -0.34
CA GLN A 67 -3.90 7.08 -1.32
C GLN A 67 -3.08 5.79 -1.39
N THR A 68 -1.76 5.91 -1.24
CA THR A 68 -0.83 4.78 -1.11
C THR A 68 -1.16 3.93 0.11
N GLU A 69 -1.38 4.56 1.28
CA GLU A 69 -1.74 3.86 2.52
C GLU A 69 -3.13 3.20 2.46
N ASP A 70 -4.12 3.89 1.88
CA ASP A 70 -5.47 3.36 1.70
C ASP A 70 -5.46 2.14 0.76
N LEU A 71 -4.77 2.25 -0.38
CA LEU A 71 -4.60 1.12 -1.30
C LEU A 71 -3.92 -0.05 -0.59
N ALA A 72 -2.92 0.26 0.22
CA ALA A 72 -2.20 -0.72 1.01
C ALA A 72 -3.10 -1.48 2.01
N GLU A 73 -3.97 -0.76 2.70
CA GLU A 73 -4.93 -1.34 3.63
C GLU A 73 -5.96 -2.22 2.91
N ILE A 74 -6.52 -1.75 1.79
CA ILE A 74 -7.51 -2.50 0.99
C ILE A 74 -6.89 -3.82 0.49
N ILE A 75 -5.68 -3.77 -0.03
CA ILE A 75 -4.94 -4.95 -0.49
C ILE A 75 -4.68 -5.92 0.67
N GLY A 76 -4.27 -5.40 1.84
CA GLY A 76 -4.06 -6.21 3.04
C GLY A 76 -5.34 -6.94 3.47
N LYS A 77 -6.46 -6.22 3.57
CA LYS A 77 -7.78 -6.79 3.89
C LYS A 77 -8.20 -7.85 2.88
N SER A 78 -8.03 -7.59 1.59
CA SER A 78 -8.37 -8.53 0.53
C SER A 78 -7.55 -9.84 0.66
N ARG A 79 -6.24 -9.73 0.91
CA ARG A 79 -5.38 -10.90 1.17
C ARG A 79 -5.87 -11.70 2.38
N ASP A 80 -6.14 -11.03 3.49
CA ASP A 80 -6.56 -11.70 4.72
C ASP A 80 -7.91 -12.42 4.53
N SER A 81 -8.85 -11.81 3.80
CA SER A 81 -10.11 -12.47 3.43
C SER A 81 -9.91 -13.71 2.57
N TYR A 82 -8.99 -13.69 1.59
CA TYR A 82 -8.68 -14.87 0.80
C TYR A 82 -8.09 -16.00 1.66
N LEU A 83 -7.15 -15.68 2.56
CA LEU A 83 -6.55 -16.66 3.47
C LEU A 83 -7.57 -17.25 4.45
N GLU A 84 -8.53 -16.46 4.91
CA GLU A 84 -9.62 -16.92 5.77
C GLU A 84 -10.52 -17.93 5.04
N VAL A 85 -10.92 -17.60 3.81
CA VAL A 85 -11.73 -18.50 2.95
C VAL A 85 -10.99 -19.80 2.68
N ASP A 86 -9.70 -19.74 2.34
CA ASP A 86 -8.89 -20.94 2.07
C ASP A 86 -8.78 -21.84 3.31
N LYS A 87 -8.55 -21.26 4.50
CA LYS A 87 -8.53 -22.02 5.76
C LYS A 87 -9.88 -22.67 6.07
N ALA A 88 -10.97 -21.92 5.95
CA ALA A 88 -12.30 -22.44 6.19
C ALA A 88 -12.64 -23.59 5.22
N LEU A 89 -12.21 -23.47 3.96
CA LEU A 89 -12.36 -24.53 2.96
C LEU A 89 -11.51 -25.76 3.30
N GLU A 90 -10.24 -25.60 3.68
CA GLU A 90 -9.37 -26.70 4.13
C GLU A 90 -9.98 -27.44 5.32
N GLU A 91 -10.47 -26.71 6.33
CA GLU A 91 -11.12 -27.27 7.51
C GLU A 91 -12.39 -28.05 7.14
N ALA A 92 -13.24 -27.49 6.29
CA ALA A 92 -14.46 -28.15 5.82
C ALA A 92 -14.15 -29.45 5.04
N VAL A 93 -13.12 -29.42 4.17
CA VAL A 93 -12.67 -30.61 3.43
C VAL A 93 -12.10 -31.66 4.39
N ARG A 94 -11.30 -31.24 5.39
CA ARG A 94 -10.73 -32.14 6.41
C ARG A 94 -11.82 -32.79 7.26
N ALA A 95 -12.82 -32.02 7.69
CA ALA A 95 -13.97 -32.51 8.44
C ALA A 95 -14.82 -33.51 7.63
N SER A 96 -15.06 -33.21 6.34
CA SER A 96 -15.76 -34.10 5.42
C SER A 96 -15.05 -35.44 5.24
N ARG A 97 -13.71 -35.42 5.11
CA ARG A 97 -12.89 -36.65 5.03
C ARG A 97 -12.92 -37.46 6.32
N ALA A 98 -12.90 -36.81 7.48
CA ALA A 98 -12.99 -37.48 8.78
C ALA A 98 -14.37 -38.13 9.02
N GLY A 99 -15.45 -37.47 8.60
CA GLY A 99 -16.83 -38.01 8.73
C GLY A 99 -17.12 -39.21 7.82
N LYS A 100 -16.43 -39.34 6.68
CA LYS A 100 -16.61 -40.46 5.74
C LYS A 100 -15.93 -41.77 6.17
N GLY A 101 -15.04 -41.74 7.18
CA GLY A 101 -14.31 -42.91 7.67
C GLY A 101 -15.04 -43.74 8.75
N GLY A 102 -16.17 -43.26 9.28
CA GLY A 102 -16.90 -43.92 10.38
C GLY A 102 -18.14 -44.73 9.97
N GLY A 103 -18.46 -44.79 8.68
CA GLY A 103 -19.68 -45.42 8.16
C GLY A 103 -19.41 -46.62 7.27
N ALA A 104 -18.58 -47.57 7.71
CA ALA A 104 -18.42 -48.86 7.05
C ALA A 104 -17.87 -49.92 8.01
N LYS A 105 -18.69 -50.37 8.97
CA LYS A 105 -18.84 -51.77 9.40
C LYS A 105 -19.81 -51.88 10.55
#